data_AF-A0AAW4V4G2-F1
#
_entry.id   AF-A0AAW4V4G2-F1
#
_cell.length_a   1.000
_cell.length_b   1.000
_cell.length_c   1.000
_cell.angle_alpha   90.00
_cell.angle_beta   90.00
_cell.angle_gamma   90.00
#
_symmetry.space_group_name_H-M   'P 1'
#
loop_
_entity.id
_entity.type
_entity.pdbx_description
1 polymer ?
#
loop_
_entity_poly.entity_id
_entity_poly.type
_entity_poly.pdbx_seq_one_letter_code
_entity_poly.pdbx_strand_id
1 'polypeptide(L)'
;CRQAYHHDVPDDAEFLTRSYFRYFEGREFTEIRTFLILTQEAQRSQFIQYDPKRWLDFHSKVSKTDDILTEKHIRHRKLGKEEVSEYCHRFMAFQFRHGAFSMTNFKASDEYLRTGDRIIRSYPLVDIDEINLPSMV
;
A
#
# COMPACT_ATOMS: atom_id res chain seq x y z
N CYS A 1 -7.20 -7.60 -0.45
CA CYS A 1 -5.93 -7.78 -1.18
C CYS A 1 -5.36 -9.16 -0.90
N ARG A 2 -4.60 -9.75 -1.85
CA ARG A 2 -3.95 -11.04 -1.61
C ARG A 2 -2.83 -10.87 -0.59
N GLN A 3 -2.93 -11.58 0.52
CA GLN A 3 -1.91 -11.70 1.55
C GLN A 3 -1.38 -13.14 1.57
N ALA A 4 -0.25 -13.36 2.22
CA ALA A 4 0.29 -14.68 2.51
C ALA A 4 0.16 -14.94 4.02
N TYR A 5 -0.27 -16.14 4.40
CA TYR A 5 -0.36 -16.53 5.81
C TYR A 5 1.03 -16.65 6.41
N HIS A 6 1.23 -16.02 7.58
CA HIS A 6 2.42 -16.15 8.40
C HIS A 6 2.00 -16.10 9.87
N HIS A 7 2.59 -16.95 10.70
CA HIS A 7 2.36 -16.94 12.14
C HIS A 7 3.67 -17.15 12.89
N ASP A 8 3.98 -16.25 13.81
CA ASP A 8 5.14 -16.38 14.70
C ASP A 8 4.88 -17.53 15.67
N VAL A 9 5.55 -18.67 15.44
CA VAL A 9 5.46 -19.84 16.32
C VAL A 9 6.59 -19.77 17.34
N PRO A 10 6.28 -19.75 18.66
CA PRO A 10 7.29 -19.81 19.71
C PRO A 10 8.20 -21.05 19.57
N ASP A 11 9.48 -20.90 19.91
CA ASP A 11 10.47 -21.98 19.77
C ASP A 11 10.17 -23.20 20.66
N ASP A 12 9.46 -22.98 21.77
CA ASP A 12 9.01 -24.00 22.72
C ASP A 12 7.68 -24.66 22.35
N ALA A 13 7.07 -24.28 21.23
CA ALA A 13 5.81 -24.85 20.79
C ALA A 13 5.91 -26.35 20.47
N GLU A 14 4.89 -27.10 20.88
CA GLU A 14 4.79 -28.54 20.61
C GLU A 14 4.83 -28.86 19.11
N PHE A 15 5.33 -30.06 18.77
CA PHE A 15 5.51 -30.50 17.38
C PHE A 15 4.24 -30.40 16.53
N LEU A 16 3.07 -30.76 17.09
CA LEU A 16 1.80 -30.70 16.37
C LEU A 16 1.39 -29.25 16.06
N THR A 17 1.59 -28.34 17.00
CA THR A 17 1.34 -26.89 16.82
C THR A 17 2.24 -26.32 15.74
N ARG A 18 3.54 -26.65 15.77
CA ARG A 18 4.50 -26.23 14.74
C ARG A 18 4.13 -26.79 13.36
N SER A 19 3.75 -28.06 13.29
CA SER A 19 3.37 -28.72 12.04
C SER A 19 2.07 -28.12 11.46
N TYR A 20 1.11 -27.79 12.32
CA TYR A 20 -0.12 -27.12 11.94
C TYR A 20 0.14 -25.77 11.28
N PHE A 21 0.89 -24.86 11.93
CA PHE A 21 1.17 -23.54 11.36
C PHE A 21 2.03 -23.62 10.10
N ARG A 22 3.05 -24.50 10.08
CA ARG A 22 3.88 -24.75 8.90
C ARG A 22 3.09 -25.21 7.68
N TYR A 23 1.99 -25.94 7.87
CA TYR A 23 1.14 -26.39 6.76
C TYR A 23 0.41 -25.24 6.06
N PHE A 24 0.10 -24.16 6.79
CA PHE A 24 -0.57 -22.98 6.26
C PHE A 24 0.37 -21.86 5.83
N GLU A 25 1.64 -21.92 6.25
CA GLU A 25 2.67 -20.95 5.92
C GLU A 25 2.74 -20.64 4.42
N GLY A 26 2.74 -19.35 4.07
CA GLY A 26 2.82 -18.86 2.69
C GLY A 26 1.56 -19.01 1.85
N ARG A 27 0.48 -19.64 2.36
CA ARG A 27 -0.76 -19.79 1.58
C ARG A 27 -1.42 -18.44 1.34
N GLU A 28 -1.83 -18.20 0.09
CA GLU A 28 -2.52 -16.97 -0.28
C GLU A 28 -3.95 -16.96 0.25
N PHE A 29 -4.36 -15.82 0.82
CA PHE A 29 -5.74 -15.56 1.17
C PHE A 29 -6.14 -14.13 0.79
N THR A 30 -7.44 -13.91 0.60
CA THR A 30 -7.98 -12.58 0.35
C THR A 30 -8.40 -11.94 1.66
N GLU A 31 -7.67 -10.92 2.07
CA GLU A 31 -8.06 -10.11 3.21
C GLU A 31 -8.97 -8.97 2.74
N ILE A 32 -10.15 -8.85 3.38
CA ILE A 32 -11.10 -7.76 3.14
C ILE A 32 -10.99 -6.78 4.29
N ARG A 33 -10.66 -5.52 3.97
CA ARG A 33 -10.63 -4.42 4.92
C ARG A 33 -11.53 -3.31 4.42
N THR A 34 -12.37 -2.78 5.32
CA THR A 34 -13.26 -1.67 5.02
C THR A 34 -12.79 -0.46 5.81
N PHE A 35 -12.56 0.65 5.11
CA PHE A 35 -12.18 1.92 5.72
C PHE A 35 -13.33 2.91 5.55
N LEU A 36 -13.76 3.51 6.66
CA LEU A 36 -14.62 4.69 6.63
C LEU A 36 -13.71 5.91 6.73
N ILE A 37 -13.62 6.68 5.63
CA ILE A 37 -12.73 7.84 5.56
C ILE A 37 -13.57 9.10 5.78
N LEU A 38 -13.22 9.84 6.83
CA LEU A 38 -13.78 11.16 7.09
C LEU A 38 -12.75 12.20 6.64
N THR A 39 -13.12 13.01 5.65
CA THR A 39 -12.27 14.10 5.16
C THR A 39 -12.92 15.45 5.44
N GLN A 40 -12.07 16.47 5.59
CA GLN A 40 -12.52 17.85 5.62
C GLN A 40 -12.39 18.43 4.21
N GLU A 41 -13.47 18.97 3.67
CA GLU A 41 -13.45 19.63 2.36
C GLU A 41 -12.64 20.93 2.43
N ALA A 42 -11.63 21.06 1.58
CA ALA A 42 -10.89 22.29 1.38
C ALA A 42 -11.60 23.15 0.33
N GLN A 43 -11.75 24.46 0.57
CA GLN A 43 -12.30 25.35 -0.43
C GLN A 43 -11.36 25.44 -1.63
N ARG A 44 -11.87 25.07 -2.82
CA ARG A 44 -11.11 24.90 -4.08
C ARG A 44 -10.35 26.14 -4.59
N SER A 45 -10.49 27.31 -3.97
CA SER A 45 -9.90 28.59 -4.45
C SER A 45 -8.99 29.31 -3.46
N GLN A 46 -8.79 28.78 -2.24
CA GLN A 46 -7.90 29.37 -1.25
C GLN A 46 -6.85 28.35 -0.79
N PHE A 47 -5.64 28.85 -0.52
CA PHE A 47 -4.64 28.05 0.18
C PHE A 47 -5.22 27.55 1.50
N ILE A 48 -5.02 26.27 1.81
CA ILE A 48 -5.50 25.65 3.04
C ILE A 48 -4.76 26.28 4.21
N GLN A 49 -5.39 27.26 4.85
CA GLN A 49 -4.88 27.86 6.08
C GLN A 49 -5.35 27.03 7.27
N TYR A 50 -4.43 26.73 8.18
CA TYR A 50 -4.77 26.09 9.44
C TYR A 50 -5.68 27.01 10.25
N ASP A 51 -6.85 26.49 10.64
CA ASP A 51 -7.79 27.14 11.53
C ASP A 51 -8.05 26.20 12.73
N PRO A 52 -7.62 26.57 13.95
CA PRO A 52 -7.74 25.72 15.13
C PRO A 52 -9.19 25.42 15.49
N LYS A 53 -10.13 26.33 15.19
CA LYS A 53 -11.57 26.12 15.45
C LYS A 53 -12.12 25.05 14.52
N ARG A 54 -11.84 25.17 13.23
CA ARG A 54 -12.23 24.16 12.22
C ARG A 54 -11.61 22.79 12.51
N TRP A 55 -10.39 22.76 13.01
CA TRP A 55 -9.70 21.54 13.42
C TRP A 55 -10.41 20.85 14.59
N LEU A 56 -10.73 21.60 15.65
CA LEU A 56 -11.49 21.10 16.80
C LEU A 56 -12.88 20.60 16.39
N ASP A 57 -13.60 21.37 15.56
CA ASP A 57 -14.92 20.99 15.05
C ASP A 57 -14.87 19.67 14.25
N PHE A 58 -13.82 19.49 13.45
CA PHE A 58 -13.60 18.24 12.70
C PHE A 58 -13.39 17.06 13.66
N HIS A 59 -12.52 17.21 14.66
CA HIS A 59 -12.31 16.16 15.66
C HIS A 59 -13.57 15.83 16.45
N SER A 60 -14.40 16.82 16.79
CA SER A 60 -15.70 16.59 17.42
C SER A 60 -16.64 15.78 16.51
N LYS A 61 -16.63 16.00 15.19
CA LYS A 61 -17.40 15.17 14.25
C LYS A 61 -16.89 13.74 14.19
N VAL A 62 -15.57 13.55 14.15
CA VAL A 62 -14.96 12.21 14.17
C VAL A 62 -15.36 11.44 15.43
N SER A 63 -15.31 12.08 16.61
CA SER A 63 -15.75 11.43 17.86
C SER A 63 -17.24 11.08 17.84
N LYS A 64 -18.11 11.96 17.32
CA LYS A 64 -19.54 11.64 17.16
C LYS A 64 -19.78 10.43 16.25
N THR A 65 -19.00 10.28 15.18
CA THR A 65 -19.11 9.10 14.31
C THR A 65 -18.70 7.83 15.04
N ASP A 66 -17.63 7.88 15.85
CA ASP A 66 -17.17 6.77 16.71
C ASP A 66 -18.26 6.36 17.73
N ASP A 67 -18.89 7.34 18.38
CA ASP A 67 -19.98 7.13 19.33
C ASP A 67 -21.19 6.44 18.65
N ILE A 68 -21.62 6.93 17.48
CA ILE A 68 -22.74 6.35 16.72
C ILE A 68 -22.46 4.90 16.33
N LEU A 69 -21.24 4.62 15.83
CA LEU A 69 -20.86 3.26 15.46
C LEU A 69 -20.85 2.33 16.68
N THR A 70 -20.38 2.82 17.82
CA THR A 70 -20.37 2.09 19.09
C THR A 70 -21.79 1.80 19.59
N GLU A 71 -22.67 2.80 19.57
CA GLU A 71 -24.07 2.69 19.99
C GLU A 71 -24.85 1.69 19.12
N LYS A 72 -24.54 1.63 17.81
CA LYS A 72 -25.13 0.65 16.89
C LYS A 72 -24.46 -0.73 16.93
N HIS A 73 -23.53 -0.96 17.85
CA HIS A 73 -22.76 -2.21 17.98
C HIS A 73 -22.02 -2.62 16.70
N ILE A 74 -21.63 -1.63 15.88
CA ILE A 74 -20.82 -1.87 14.69
C ILE A 74 -19.37 -2.00 15.13
N ARG A 75 -18.77 -3.17 14.91
CA ARG A 75 -17.35 -3.38 15.18
C ARG A 75 -16.51 -2.47 14.28
N HIS A 76 -15.77 -1.56 14.90
CA HIS A 76 -14.87 -0.63 14.22
C HIS A 76 -13.64 -0.36 15.10
N ARG A 77 -12.62 0.26 14.50
CA ARG A 77 -11.41 0.67 15.19
C ARG A 77 -10.97 2.02 14.64
N LYS A 78 -10.82 3.00 15.53
CA LYS A 78 -10.27 4.31 15.18
C LYS A 78 -8.75 4.18 14.96
N LEU A 79 -8.28 4.72 13.83
CA LEU A 79 -6.86 4.69 13.47
C LEU A 79 -6.11 5.87 14.12
N GLY A 80 -4.90 5.59 14.59
CA GLY A 80 -3.97 6.62 15.08
C GLY A 80 -3.30 7.42 13.95
N LYS A 81 -2.53 8.45 14.31
CA LYS A 81 -1.82 9.30 13.34
C LYS A 81 -0.89 8.51 12.41
N GLU A 82 -0.11 7.58 12.98
CA GLU A 82 0.84 6.76 12.24
C GLU A 82 0.12 5.82 11.27
N GLU A 83 -0.94 5.17 11.72
CA GLU A 83 -1.75 4.27 10.90
C GLU A 83 -2.46 4.99 9.75
N VAL A 84 -2.97 6.21 10.01
CA VAL A 84 -3.56 7.07 8.97
C VAL A 84 -2.49 7.47 7.95
N SER A 85 -1.29 7.83 8.41
CA SER A 85 -0.17 8.17 7.53
C SER A 85 0.24 6.97 6.67
N GLU A 86 0.37 5.79 7.26
CA GLU A 86 0.67 4.56 6.53
C GLU A 86 -0.43 4.23 5.51
N TYR A 87 -1.71 4.37 5.88
CA TYR A 87 -2.82 4.19 4.96
C TYR A 87 -2.72 5.12 3.74
N CYS A 88 -2.51 6.43 3.97
CA CYS A 88 -2.36 7.40 2.88
C CYS A 88 -1.19 7.02 1.97
N HIS A 89 -0.07 6.60 2.56
CA HIS A 89 1.10 6.20 1.79
C HIS A 89 0.85 4.95 0.94
N ARG A 90 0.23 3.92 1.51
CA ARG A 90 -0.16 2.68 0.81
C ARG A 90 -1.19 2.93 -0.28
N PHE A 91 -2.12 3.85 -0.04
CA PHE A 91 -3.10 4.28 -1.03
C PHE A 91 -2.41 4.92 -2.24
N MET A 92 -1.45 5.83 -2.01
CA MET A 92 -0.66 6.44 -3.08
C MET A 92 0.23 5.42 -3.82
N ALA A 93 0.80 4.46 -3.10
CA ALA A 93 1.64 3.40 -3.67
C ALA A 93 0.84 2.27 -4.37
N PHE A 94 -0.48 2.25 -4.22
CA PHE A 94 -1.35 1.12 -4.58
C PHE A 94 -0.91 -0.23 -3.97
N GLN A 95 -0.29 -0.21 -2.79
CA GLN A 95 0.27 -1.40 -2.13
C GLN A 95 -0.33 -1.62 -0.73
N PHE A 96 -1.31 -2.51 -0.66
CA PHE A 96 -2.05 -2.84 0.57
C PHE A 96 -1.63 -4.18 1.20
N ARG A 97 -0.56 -4.81 0.69
CA ARG A 97 0.04 -5.99 1.34
C ARG A 97 0.70 -5.60 2.66
N HIS A 98 0.73 -6.54 3.61
CA HIS A 98 1.51 -6.36 4.83
C HIS A 98 3.00 -6.17 4.54
N GLY A 99 3.70 -5.53 5.48
CA GLY A 99 5.15 -5.33 5.41
C GLY A 99 5.55 -4.07 4.65
N ALA A 100 6.84 -3.99 4.30
CA ALA A 100 7.41 -2.83 3.64
C ALA A 100 6.80 -2.59 2.25
N PHE A 101 6.69 -1.33 1.87
CA PHE A 101 6.29 -0.91 0.53
C PHE A 101 7.22 0.21 0.05
N SER A 102 7.32 0.38 -1.27
CA SER A 102 8.09 1.47 -1.87
C SER A 102 7.16 2.49 -2.53
N MET A 103 7.57 3.74 -2.50
CA MET A 103 6.94 4.83 -3.27
C MET A 103 7.53 4.96 -4.68
N THR A 104 8.61 4.24 -5.01
CA THR A 104 9.25 4.27 -6.32
C THR A 104 8.65 3.22 -7.25
N ASN A 105 7.41 3.45 -7.68
CA ASN A 105 6.75 2.58 -8.65
C ASN A 105 7.32 2.75 -10.06
N PHE A 106 7.07 1.76 -10.92
CA PHE A 106 7.44 1.83 -12.33
C PHE A 106 6.54 2.82 -13.08
N LYS A 107 7.15 3.76 -13.78
CA LYS A 107 6.48 4.55 -14.81
C LYS A 107 6.93 4.03 -16.18
N ALA A 108 6.00 3.40 -16.90
CA ALA A 108 6.25 2.96 -18.25
C ALA A 108 6.04 4.10 -19.25
N SER A 109 6.92 4.17 -20.24
CA SER A 109 6.83 4.97 -21.45
C SER A 109 7.13 4.02 -22.63
N ASP A 110 6.79 4.43 -23.84
CA ASP A 110 7.07 3.65 -25.05
C ASP A 110 8.57 3.35 -25.24
N GLU A 111 9.44 4.20 -24.70
CA GLU A 111 10.89 4.10 -24.87
C GLU A 111 11.65 3.54 -23.64
N TYR A 112 11.09 3.67 -22.44
CA TYR A 112 11.80 3.33 -21.20
C TYR A 112 10.87 3.01 -20.03
N LEU A 113 11.41 2.27 -19.07
CA LEU A 113 10.82 2.13 -17.75
C LEU A 113 11.60 2.99 -16.76
N ARG A 114 10.91 3.86 -16.02
CA ARG A 114 11.51 4.67 -14.95
C ARG A 114 11.15 4.10 -13.59
N THR A 115 12.14 3.96 -12.71
CA THR A 115 11.96 3.59 -11.30
C THR A 115 12.76 4.56 -10.43
N GLY A 116 12.05 5.47 -9.75
CA GLY A 116 12.69 6.56 -9.02
C GLY A 116 13.58 7.44 -9.90
N ASP A 117 14.87 7.46 -9.60
CA ASP A 117 15.95 8.14 -10.32
C ASP A 117 16.60 7.30 -11.43
N ARG A 118 16.27 6.00 -11.52
CA ARG A 118 16.82 5.08 -12.52
C ARG A 118 15.95 5.00 -13.76
N ILE A 119 16.58 4.88 -14.92
CA ILE A 119 15.95 4.66 -16.22
C ILE A 119 16.47 3.34 -16.79
N ILE A 120 15.55 2.46 -17.17
CA ILE A 120 15.82 1.16 -17.80
C ILE A 120 15.39 1.27 -19.25
N ARG A 121 16.30 0.98 -20.18
CA ARG A 121 16.06 0.94 -21.63
C ARG A 121 16.56 -0.37 -22.19
N SER A 122 15.77 -0.95 -23.09
CA SER A 122 16.19 -2.12 -23.86
C SER A 122 16.66 -1.64 -25.22
N TYR A 123 17.92 -1.92 -25.55
CA TYR A 123 18.48 -1.68 -26.88
C TYR A 123 18.78 -3.03 -27.52
N PRO A 124 18.24 -3.34 -28.71
CA PRO A 124 18.62 -4.56 -29.42
C PRO A 124 20.11 -4.47 -29.79
N LEU A 125 20.88 -5.50 -29.42
CA LEU A 125 22.32 -5.58 -29.74
C LEU A 125 22.59 -6.01 -31.18
N VAL A 126 21.57 -6.54 -31.86
CA VAL A 126 21.64 -6.96 -33.26
C VAL A 126 20.63 -6.14 -34.01
N ASP A 127 21.14 -5.30 -34.91
CA ASP A 127 20.31 -4.66 -35.92
C ASP A 127 19.95 -5.73 -36.95
N ILE A 128 18.66 -6.07 -37.03
CA ILE A 128 18.16 -7.07 -37.97
C ILE A 128 18.05 -6.50 -39.39
N ASP A 129 18.15 -5.18 -39.53
CA ASP A 129 18.07 -4.47 -40.80
C ASP A 129 19.47 -4.25 -41.43
N GLU A 130 20.55 -4.30 -40.62
CA GLU A 130 21.94 -4.22 -41.08
C GLU A 130 22.66 -5.58 -41.03
N ILE A 131 22.55 -6.35 -42.12
CA ILE A 131 23.38 -7.54 -42.33
C ILE A 131 24.79 -7.10 -42.75
N ASN A 132 25.68 -6.86 -41.78
CA ASN A 132 27.11 -6.74 -42.04
C ASN A 132 27.72 -8.14 -42.21
N LEU A 133 27.69 -8.67 -43.44
CA LEU A 133 28.47 -9.85 -43.82
C LEU A 133 29.96 -9.51 -43.75
N PRO A 134 30.80 -10.29 -43.06
CA PRO A 134 32.24 -10.06 -43.07
C PRO A 134 32.75 -10.21 -44.51
N SER A 135 33.39 -9.18 -45.05
CA SER A 135 34.11 -9.28 -46.32
C SER A 135 35.23 -10.32 -46.15
N MET A 136 35.07 -11.47 -46.80
CA MET A 136 36.17 -12.43 -46.94
C MET A 136 37.32 -11.75 -47.66
N VAL A 137 38.51 -11.85 -47.06
CA VAL A 137 39.80 -11.51 -47.66
C VAL A 137 40.11 -12.50 -48.79
#